data_AF-A0A7Y2V0B2-F1
#
_entry.id   AF-A0A7Y2V0B2-F1
#
_cell.length_a   1.000
_cell.length_b   1.000
_cell.length_c   1.000
_cell.angle_alpha   90.00
_cell.angle_beta   90.00
_cell.angle_gamma   90.00
#
_symmetry.space_group_name_H-M   'P 1'
#
loop_
_entity.id
_entity.type
_entity.pdbx_description
1 polymer ?
#
loop_
_entity_poly.entity_id
_entity_poly.type
_entity_poly.pdbx_seq_one_letter_code
_entity_poly.pdbx_strand_id
1 'polypeptide(L)'
;MRSLKFYFGFLIFFCFGMAIAQEVHKIRIRIDTKNASPENAIQWSTGENTKVLDSGESGPFTFFAQVGDHIQWDIMSLTEPDVQINITSLRYIKGPRIFSKNLIPGTKDTQATVIRGGKEYYIYELNFQIGNLNKVHQITSRIRIGD
;
A
#
# COMPACT_ATOMS: atom_id res chain seq x y z
N MET A 1 54.05 -28.18 36.28
CA MET A 1 52.87 -27.37 36.66
C MET A 1 53.27 -25.91 36.73
N ARG A 2 52.85 -25.06 35.79
CA ARG A 2 52.86 -23.59 35.95
C ARG A 2 52.01 -22.89 34.89
N SER A 3 51.25 -21.91 35.40
CA SER A 3 50.57 -20.77 34.77
C SER A 3 49.43 -20.99 33.77
N LEU A 4 48.23 -20.95 34.36
CA LEU A 4 46.97 -20.43 33.82
C LEU A 4 47.11 -18.99 33.28
N LYS A 5 46.50 -18.73 32.11
CA LYS A 5 45.73 -17.53 31.68
C LYS A 5 45.99 -17.24 30.20
N PHE A 6 44.96 -17.25 29.37
CA PHE A 6 44.53 -16.09 28.57
C PHE A 6 43.10 -16.35 28.05
N TYR A 7 42.20 -15.45 28.44
CA TYR A 7 40.87 -15.26 27.87
C TYR A 7 40.98 -14.82 26.41
N PHE A 8 39.87 -14.97 25.66
CA PHE A 8 39.53 -14.51 24.29
C PHE A 8 39.42 -15.66 23.29
N GLY A 9 38.34 -15.83 22.55
CA GLY A 9 37.16 -15.02 22.41
C GLY A 9 36.01 -15.91 21.95
N PHE A 10 34.93 -15.88 22.72
CA PHE A 10 33.63 -16.35 22.29
C PHE A 10 33.10 -15.33 21.29
N LEU A 11 33.67 -15.31 20.08
CA LEU A 11 33.09 -14.57 18.97
C LEU A 11 31.99 -15.47 18.39
N ILE A 12 30.89 -15.60 19.15
CA ILE A 12 29.60 -15.83 18.49
C ILE A 12 29.40 -14.57 17.66
N PHE A 13 29.84 -14.69 16.42
CA PHE A 13 29.47 -13.81 15.33
C PHE A 13 27.95 -13.98 15.23
N PHE A 14 27.24 -13.20 16.03
CA PHE A 14 25.83 -12.92 15.86
C PHE A 14 25.75 -12.21 14.51
N CYS A 15 25.77 -13.00 13.44
CA CYS A 15 25.13 -12.66 12.19
C CYS A 15 23.66 -12.42 12.55
N PHE A 16 23.36 -11.24 13.09
CA PHE A 16 22.10 -10.59 12.83
C PHE A 16 22.06 -10.41 11.32
N GLY A 17 21.70 -11.47 10.61
CA GLY A 17 21.01 -11.32 9.35
C GLY A 17 19.81 -10.45 9.72
N MET A 18 19.89 -9.17 9.41
CA MET A 18 18.73 -8.32 9.36
C MET A 18 17.87 -8.95 8.27
N ALA A 19 17.00 -9.87 8.67
CA ALA A 19 15.85 -10.22 7.88
C ALA A 19 15.11 -8.89 7.69
N ILE A 20 15.20 -8.31 6.50
CA ILE A 20 14.36 -7.20 6.12
C ILE A 20 12.95 -7.78 6.13
N ALA A 21 12.24 -7.55 7.24
CA ALA A 21 10.86 -7.97 7.37
C ALA A 21 10.09 -7.20 6.30
N GLN A 22 9.35 -7.91 5.44
CA GLN A 22 8.48 -7.31 4.45
C GLN A 22 7.46 -6.42 5.18
N GLU A 23 7.42 -5.13 4.87
CA GLU A 23 6.51 -4.21 5.53
C GLU A 23 5.10 -4.34 4.95
N VAL A 24 4.10 -4.02 5.78
CA VAL A 24 2.70 -3.94 5.34
C VAL A 24 2.26 -2.48 5.36
N HIS A 25 2.10 -1.88 4.19
CA HIS A 25 1.55 -0.54 4.04
C HIS A 25 0.01 -0.62 3.97
N LYS A 26 -0.65 -0.06 4.98
CA LYS A 26 -2.11 0.03 5.03
C LYS A 26 -2.55 1.38 4.49
N ILE A 27 -3.25 1.38 3.36
CA ILE A 27 -3.82 2.56 2.72
C ILE A 27 -5.33 2.52 2.96
N ARG A 28 -5.85 3.50 3.71
CA ARG A 28 -7.27 3.63 4.03
C ARG A 28 -7.87 4.80 3.28
N ILE A 29 -8.95 4.52 2.57
CA ILE A 29 -9.69 5.47 1.74
C ILE A 29 -11.05 5.68 2.39
N ARG A 30 -11.32 6.92 2.85
CA ARG A 30 -12.65 7.30 3.33
C ARG A 30 -13.36 8.12 2.26
N ILE A 31 -14.59 7.76 1.94
CA ILE A 31 -15.37 8.37 0.86
C ILE A 31 -16.63 8.98 1.42
N ASP A 32 -16.92 10.22 1.07
CA ASP A 32 -18.25 10.80 1.29
C ASP A 32 -19.25 10.18 0.30
N THR A 33 -20.01 9.19 0.78
CA THR A 33 -20.99 8.45 -0.02
C THR A 33 -22.24 9.27 -0.35
N LYS A 34 -22.46 10.41 0.33
CA LYS A 34 -23.57 11.32 0.04
C LYS A 34 -23.22 12.36 -1.02
N ASN A 35 -21.95 12.50 -1.37
CA ASN A 35 -21.53 13.40 -2.43
C ASN A 35 -22.04 12.92 -3.80
N ALA A 36 -22.42 13.85 -4.69
CA ALA A 36 -22.85 13.51 -6.05
C ALA A 36 -21.71 12.88 -6.90
N SER A 37 -20.46 13.21 -6.57
CA SER A 37 -19.24 12.66 -7.15
C SER A 37 -18.32 12.12 -6.05
N PRO A 38 -18.63 10.94 -5.47
CA PRO A 38 -17.86 10.36 -4.37
C PRO A 38 -16.36 10.17 -4.69
N GLU A 39 -16.03 9.91 -5.95
CA GLU A 39 -14.66 9.81 -6.46
C GLU A 39 -13.81 11.09 -6.30
N ASN A 40 -14.45 12.24 -6.07
CA ASN A 40 -13.79 13.52 -5.85
C ASN A 40 -13.83 13.96 -4.37
N ALA A 41 -14.50 13.20 -3.50
CA ALA A 41 -14.72 13.54 -2.10
C ALA A 41 -14.09 12.48 -1.18
N ILE A 42 -12.75 12.45 -1.17
CA ILE A 42 -11.96 11.37 -0.58
C ILE A 42 -11.02 11.90 0.49
N GLN A 43 -10.88 11.15 1.58
CA GLN A 43 -9.83 11.35 2.57
C GLN A 43 -8.92 10.12 2.61
N TRP A 44 -7.63 10.35 2.38
CA TRP A 44 -6.60 9.33 2.49
C TRP A 44 -6.02 9.30 3.90
N SER A 45 -5.77 8.10 4.41
CA SER A 45 -4.98 7.90 5.62
C SER A 45 -4.14 6.64 5.49
N THR A 46 -3.04 6.58 6.22
CA THR A 46 -2.12 5.44 6.16
C THR A 46 -1.80 4.87 7.53
N GLY A 47 -1.30 3.63 7.54
CA GLY A 47 -0.65 3.06 8.72
C GLY A 47 0.69 3.76 9.03
N GLU A 48 1.20 3.55 10.24
CA GLU A 48 2.42 4.19 10.76
C GLU A 48 3.67 3.93 9.90
N ASN A 49 3.74 2.76 9.26
CA ASN A 49 4.89 2.35 8.44
C ASN A 49 4.82 2.86 6.99
N THR A 50 3.89 3.75 6.66
CA THR A 50 3.74 4.24 5.28
C THR A 50 4.23 5.66 5.17
N LYS A 51 5.28 5.86 4.36
CA LYS A 51 5.77 7.19 4.05
C LYS A 51 4.94 7.81 2.93
N VAL A 52 4.11 8.79 3.29
CA VAL A 52 3.34 9.60 2.34
C VAL A 52 4.27 10.64 1.68
N LEU A 53 4.21 10.72 0.36
CA LEU A 53 4.96 11.70 -0.45
C LEU A 53 4.05 12.84 -0.92
N ASP A 54 2.77 12.56 -1.15
CA ASP A 54 1.73 13.54 -1.50
C ASP A 54 0.39 13.06 -0.93
N SER A 55 -0.33 13.92 -0.20
CA SER A 55 -1.61 13.59 0.45
C SER A 55 -2.78 13.48 -0.52
N GLY A 56 -2.62 13.94 -1.76
CA GLY A 56 -3.66 13.89 -2.79
C GLY A 56 -4.67 15.02 -2.75
N GLU A 57 -4.34 16.16 -2.10
CA GLU A 57 -5.22 17.34 -2.04
C GLU A 57 -5.33 18.07 -3.39
N SER A 58 -4.25 18.11 -4.16
CA SER A 58 -4.19 18.78 -5.48
C SER A 58 -3.82 17.85 -6.63
N GLY A 59 -3.67 16.56 -6.35
CA GLY A 59 -3.24 15.54 -7.30
C GLY A 59 -3.47 14.12 -6.79
N PRO A 60 -2.91 13.10 -7.45
CA PRO A 60 -3.04 11.72 -6.99
C PRO A 60 -2.27 11.49 -5.69
N PHE A 61 -2.92 10.86 -4.71
CA PHE A 61 -2.26 10.39 -3.50
C PHE A 61 -1.03 9.56 -3.84
N THR A 62 0.10 9.89 -3.20
CA THR A 62 1.41 9.28 -3.49
C THR A 62 2.08 8.80 -2.22
N PHE A 63 2.54 7.55 -2.21
CA PHE A 63 3.29 6.97 -1.09
C PHE A 63 4.50 6.16 -1.58
N PHE A 64 5.42 5.91 -0.65
CA PHE A 64 6.63 5.13 -0.87
C PHE A 64 6.47 3.70 -0.32
N ALA A 65 7.00 2.72 -1.06
CA ALA A 65 7.15 1.33 -0.65
C ALA A 65 8.45 0.76 -1.22
N GLN A 66 8.89 -0.42 -0.79
CA GLN A 66 10.06 -1.13 -1.29
C GLN A 66 9.67 -2.44 -2.00
N VAL A 67 10.62 -3.00 -2.76
CA VAL A 67 10.45 -4.34 -3.34
C VAL A 67 10.34 -5.37 -2.22
N GLY A 68 9.28 -6.18 -2.27
CA GLY A 68 8.97 -7.18 -1.25
C GLY A 68 7.85 -6.78 -0.29
N ASP A 69 7.50 -5.50 -0.22
CA ASP A 69 6.43 -5.02 0.68
C ASP A 69 5.04 -5.44 0.20
N HIS A 70 4.13 -5.53 1.16
CA HIS A 70 2.71 -5.75 0.94
C HIS A 70 1.96 -4.44 1.08
N ILE A 71 1.10 -4.15 0.11
CA ILE A 71 0.23 -2.98 0.16
C ILE A 71 -1.20 -3.49 0.30
N GLN A 72 -1.89 -3.03 1.33
CA GLN A 72 -3.29 -3.34 1.60
C GLN A 72 -4.12 -2.07 1.45
N TRP A 73 -5.15 -2.13 0.62
CA TRP A 73 -6.15 -1.08 0.46
C TRP A 73 -7.45 -1.45 1.15
N ASP A 74 -7.94 -0.53 1.97
CA ASP A 74 -9.21 -0.60 2.69
C ASP A 74 -10.03 0.66 2.34
N ILE A 75 -11.34 0.48 2.17
CA ILE A 75 -12.26 1.53 1.74
C ILE A 75 -13.50 1.54 2.62
N MET A 76 -13.88 2.72 3.10
CA MET A 76 -15.03 2.89 4.00
C MET A 76 -15.75 4.21 3.75
N SER A 77 -17.04 4.26 4.12
CA SER A 77 -17.78 5.51 4.07
C SER A 77 -17.36 6.45 5.19
N LEU A 78 -17.26 7.75 4.87
CA LEU A 78 -17.02 8.82 5.81
C LEU A 78 -18.31 9.24 6.53
N THR A 79 -19.43 9.26 5.82
CA THR A 79 -20.70 9.84 6.26
C THR A 79 -21.75 8.81 6.66
N GLU A 80 -21.61 7.57 6.20
CA GLU A 80 -22.62 6.51 6.35
C GLU A 80 -21.93 5.18 6.72
N PRO A 81 -21.64 4.93 8.01
CA PRO A 81 -20.83 3.78 8.45
C PRO A 81 -21.37 2.41 8.00
N ASP A 82 -22.69 2.30 7.78
CA ASP A 82 -23.35 1.07 7.38
C ASP A 82 -23.34 0.83 5.86
N VAL A 83 -22.96 1.84 5.06
CA VAL A 83 -22.86 1.71 3.61
C VAL A 83 -21.57 0.97 3.27
N GLN A 84 -21.73 -0.24 2.75
CA GLN A 84 -20.61 -1.04 2.27
C GLN A 84 -20.03 -0.43 1.00
N ILE A 85 -18.70 -0.35 0.93
CA ILE A 85 -17.97 0.03 -0.28
C ILE A 85 -17.07 -1.15 -0.63
N ASN A 86 -17.19 -1.64 -1.86
CA ASN A 86 -16.44 -2.79 -2.33
C ASN A 86 -15.41 -2.34 -3.37
N ILE A 87 -14.13 -2.66 -3.12
CA ILE A 87 -13.12 -2.53 -4.18
C ILE A 87 -13.43 -3.61 -5.20
N THR A 88 -13.57 -3.23 -6.46
CA THR A 88 -13.85 -4.16 -7.56
C THR A 88 -12.57 -4.58 -8.27
N SER A 89 -11.60 -3.68 -8.37
CA SER A 89 -10.28 -4.00 -8.92
C SER A 89 -9.25 -2.91 -8.66
N LEU A 90 -7.98 -3.31 -8.67
CA LEU A 90 -6.84 -2.43 -8.85
C LEU A 90 -6.24 -2.68 -10.25
N ARG A 91 -6.20 -1.65 -11.09
CA ARG A 91 -5.76 -1.71 -12.49
C ARG A 91 -4.47 -0.93 -12.68
N TYR A 92 -3.47 -1.58 -13.27
CA TYR A 92 -2.23 -0.95 -13.71
C TYR A 92 -2.50 -0.03 -14.92
N ILE A 93 -1.98 1.21 -14.88
CA ILE A 93 -2.16 2.21 -15.93
C ILE A 93 -0.83 2.57 -16.61
N LYS A 94 0.19 2.94 -15.83
CA LYS A 94 1.46 3.47 -16.36
C LYS A 94 2.66 3.20 -15.45
N GLY A 95 3.84 3.08 -16.05
CA GLY A 95 5.13 2.82 -15.41
C GLY A 95 5.50 1.33 -15.45
N PRO A 96 6.67 0.90 -14.96
CA PRO A 96 6.94 -0.53 -14.86
C PRO A 96 5.92 -1.23 -13.95
N ARG A 97 5.30 -2.32 -14.40
CA ARG A 97 4.31 -3.05 -13.60
C ARG A 97 4.92 -3.61 -12.30
N ILE A 98 4.53 -3.08 -11.14
CA ILE A 98 5.12 -3.46 -9.85
C ILE A 98 4.45 -4.63 -9.15
N PHE A 99 3.28 -5.06 -9.61
CA PHE A 99 2.55 -6.23 -9.08
C PHE A 99 2.56 -7.38 -10.06
N SER A 100 2.28 -8.60 -9.57
CA SER A 100 2.27 -9.83 -10.39
C SER A 100 1.18 -9.88 -11.46
N LYS A 101 0.20 -8.97 -11.46
CA LYS A 101 -0.89 -8.86 -12.45
C LYS A 101 -1.15 -7.40 -12.85
N ASN A 102 -1.68 -7.19 -14.07
CA ASN A 102 -2.19 -5.89 -14.51
C ASN A 102 -3.53 -5.52 -13.87
N LEU A 103 -4.31 -6.54 -13.51
CA LEU A 103 -5.58 -6.41 -12.86
C LEU A 103 -5.55 -7.30 -11.62
N ILE A 104 -5.67 -6.68 -10.45
CA ILE A 104 -5.85 -7.38 -9.19
C ILE A 104 -7.35 -7.30 -8.89
N PRO A 105 -8.07 -8.43 -8.81
CA PRO A 105 -9.48 -8.40 -8.46
C PRO A 105 -9.63 -7.85 -7.05
N GLY A 106 -10.62 -6.98 -6.87
CA GLY A 106 -10.91 -6.38 -5.59
C GLY A 106 -11.82 -7.24 -4.74
N THR A 107 -11.71 -7.05 -3.44
CA THR A 107 -12.66 -7.53 -2.43
C THR A 107 -12.86 -6.40 -1.40
N LYS A 108 -13.39 -6.70 -0.21
CA LYS A 108 -13.44 -5.73 0.89
C LYS A 108 -12.04 -5.19 1.26
N ASP A 109 -11.05 -6.06 1.25
CA ASP A 109 -9.64 -5.75 1.53
C ASP A 109 -8.79 -6.25 0.36
N THR A 110 -8.31 -5.33 -0.47
CA THR A 110 -7.47 -5.71 -1.61
C THR A 110 -6.01 -5.61 -1.21
N GLN A 111 -5.20 -6.62 -1.54
CA GLN A 111 -3.77 -6.62 -1.20
C GLN A 111 -2.90 -7.06 -2.38
N ALA A 112 -1.69 -6.52 -2.45
CA ALA A 112 -0.71 -6.89 -3.45
C ALA A 112 0.72 -6.77 -2.94
N THR A 113 1.59 -7.69 -3.36
CA THR A 113 3.03 -7.66 -3.07
C THR A 113 3.78 -6.94 -4.20
N VAL A 114 4.65 -6.01 -3.83
CA VAL A 114 5.56 -5.31 -4.74
C VAL A 114 6.65 -6.29 -5.19
N ILE A 115 6.72 -6.59 -6.49
CA ILE A 115 7.66 -7.56 -7.05
C ILE A 115 8.81 -6.93 -7.85
N ARG A 116 8.78 -5.61 -8.08
CA ARG A 116 9.86 -4.87 -8.75
C ARG A 116 9.75 -3.38 -8.47
N GLY A 117 10.89 -2.70 -8.56
CA GLY A 117 11.04 -1.26 -8.36
C GLY A 117 11.63 -0.55 -9.57
N GLY A 118 12.10 0.68 -9.35
CA GLY A 118 12.63 1.55 -10.39
C GLY A 118 12.42 3.04 -10.15
N LYS A 119 12.92 3.85 -11.08
CA LYS A 119 13.05 5.31 -10.93
C LYS A 119 11.81 6.12 -11.32
N GLU A 120 10.72 5.50 -11.72
CA GLU A 120 9.49 6.19 -12.15
C GLU A 120 8.41 6.15 -11.08
N TYR A 121 7.34 6.93 -11.27
CA TYR A 121 6.10 6.74 -10.51
C TYR A 121 5.24 5.69 -11.18
N TYR A 122 4.57 4.88 -10.36
CA TYR A 122 3.71 3.80 -10.80
C TYR A 122 2.25 4.21 -10.61
N ILE A 123 1.48 4.23 -11.68
CA ILE A 123 0.10 4.74 -11.67
C ILE A 123 -0.88 3.58 -11.69
N TYR A 124 -1.77 3.57 -10.70
CA TYR A 124 -2.83 2.58 -10.55
C TYR A 124 -4.19 3.24 -10.35
N GLU A 125 -5.21 2.68 -11.00
CA GLU A 125 -6.61 3.00 -10.79
C GLU A 125 -7.23 1.97 -9.84
N LEU A 126 -7.82 2.45 -8.75
CA LEU A 126 -8.65 1.67 -7.87
C LEU A 126 -10.11 1.91 -8.25
N ASN A 127 -10.79 0.84 -8.63
CA ASN A 127 -12.21 0.85 -8.98
C ASN A 127 -13.02 0.33 -7.80
N PHE A 128 -14.14 0.97 -7.48
CA PHE A 128 -15.01 0.57 -6.36
C PHE A 128 -16.49 0.81 -6.65
N GLN A 129 -17.34 0.16 -5.87
CA GLN A 129 -18.80 0.30 -5.89
C GLN A 129 -19.31 0.65 -4.50
N ILE A 130 -20.34 1.49 -4.44
CA ILE A 130 -21.00 1.92 -3.20
C ILE A 130 -22.33 1.17 -3.09
N GLY A 131 -22.52 0.41 -2.02
CA GLY A 131 -23.68 -0.44 -1.80
C GLY A 131 -23.86 -1.48 -2.92
N ASN A 132 -25.11 -1.73 -3.28
CA ASN A 132 -25.49 -2.64 -4.38
C ASN A 132 -25.69 -1.90 -5.71
N LEU A 133 -25.12 -0.70 -5.86
CA LEU A 133 -25.25 0.08 -7.09
C LEU A 133 -24.36 -0.50 -8.19
N ASN A 134 -24.88 -0.58 -9.42
CA ASN A 134 -24.10 -1.02 -10.58
C ASN A 134 -23.10 0.03 -11.10
N LYS A 135 -23.03 1.20 -10.46
CA LYS A 135 -22.10 2.27 -10.85
C LYS A 135 -20.71 1.99 -10.27
N VAL A 136 -19.72 1.90 -11.15
CA VAL A 136 -18.31 1.78 -10.77
C VAL A 136 -17.67 3.17 -10.74
N HIS A 137 -17.07 3.50 -9.62
CA HIS A 137 -16.30 4.72 -9.40
C HIS A 137 -14.80 4.41 -9.49
N GLN A 138 -13.99 5.42 -9.77
CA GLN A 138 -12.57 5.23 -10.07
C GLN A 138 -11.73 6.32 -9.41
N ILE A 139 -10.62 5.92 -8.78
CA ILE A 139 -9.67 6.85 -8.17
C ILE A 139 -8.25 6.47 -8.58
N THR A 140 -7.40 7.47 -8.78
CA THR A 140 -6.01 7.27 -9.17
C THR A 140 -5.09 7.44 -7.98
N SER A 141 -4.14 6.53 -7.84
CA SER A 141 -3.03 6.63 -6.90
C SER A 141 -1.69 6.49 -7.62
N ARG A 142 -0.65 7.06 -7.01
CA ARG A 142 0.73 6.93 -7.46
C ARG A 142 1.53 6.21 -6.37
N ILE A 143 2.43 5.36 -6.80
CA ILE A 143 3.32 4.63 -5.90
C ILE A 143 4.75 4.95 -6.32
N ARG A 144 5.63 5.19 -5.35
CA ARG A 144 7.08 5.28 -5.56
C ARG A 144 7.72 4.05 -4.95
N ILE A 145 8.47 3.29 -5.74
CA ILE A 145 9.17 2.10 -5.24
C ILE A 145 10.66 2.39 -5.08
N GLY A 146 11.18 2.15 -3.88
CA GLY A 146 12.61 2.08 -3.61
C GLY A 146 13.19 0.71 -3.99
N ASP A 147 14.45 0.71 -4.41
CA ASP A 147 15.23 -0.51 -4.61
C ASP A 147 15.57 -1.18 -3.26
#